data_AF-A0A9E5BXU2-F1
#
_entry.id   AF-A0A9E5BXU2-F1
#
_cell.length_a   1.000
_cell.length_b   1.000
_cell.length_c   1.000
_cell.angle_alpha   90.00
_cell.angle_beta   90.00
_cell.angle_gamma   90.00
#
_symmetry.space_group_name_H-M   'P 1'
#
loop_
_entity.id
_entity.type
_entity.pdbx_description
1 polymer ?
#
loop_
_entity_poly.entity_id
_entity_poly.type
_entity_poly.pdbx_seq_one_letter_code
_entity_poly.pdbx_strand_id
1 'polypeptide(L)' 'RQAARRRGVLWAVVGGLGLFVAWQVISNPLPTTKAQSLAGLAPDITLTTQQGEYRLSEQKGETVALFFAFVG' A
#
# COMPACT_ATOMS: atom_id res chain seq x y z
N ARG A 1 43.39 25.46 3.85
CA ARG A 1 43.12 24.30 2.94
C ARG A 1 42.41 23.11 3.62
N GLN A 2 42.40 22.99 4.96
CA GLN A 2 41.74 21.87 5.67
C GLN A 2 40.20 21.98 5.78
N ALA A 3 39.62 23.18 5.75
CA ALA A 3 38.17 23.38 5.88
C ALA A 3 37.36 22.88 4.66
N ALA A 4 37.94 22.90 3.45
CA ALA A 4 37.29 22.41 2.23
C ALA A 4 37.15 20.88 2.19
N ARG A 5 38.14 20.15 2.75
CA ARG A 5 38.11 18.68 2.84
C ARG A 5 36.97 18.17 3.73
N ARG A 6 36.69 18.87 4.84
CA ARG A 6 35.61 18.49 5.78
C ARG A 6 34.22 18.70 5.19
N ARG A 7 34.05 19.72 4.33
CA ARG A 7 32.79 19.98 3.62
C ARG A 7 32.48 18.87 2.60
N GLY A 8 33.49 18.40 1.85
CA GLY A 8 33.31 17.30 0.88
C GLY A 8 32.87 15.98 1.54
N VAL A 9 33.40 15.66 2.72
CA VAL A 9 33.00 14.46 3.49
C VAL A 9 31.54 14.57 3.96
N LEU A 10 31.12 15.76 4.39
CA LEU A 10 29.74 15.97 4.85
C LEU A 10 28.72 15.74 3.73
N TRP A 11 29.01 16.23 2.53
CA TRP A 11 28.15 16.01 1.34
C TRP A 11 28.13 14.54 0.91
N ALA A 12 29.25 13.82 1.03
CA ALA A 12 29.30 12.39 0.74
C ALA A 12 28.44 11.56 1.71
N VAL A 13 28.42 11.92 2.99
CA VAL A 13 27.57 11.26 4.00
C VAL A 13 26.09 11.55 3.75
N VAL A 14 25.72 12.79 3.43
CA VAL A 14 24.34 13.17 3.11
C VAL A 14 23.87 12.48 1.82
N GLY A 15 24.69 12.42 0.78
CA GLY A 15 24.38 11.70 -0.46
C GLY A 15 24.22 10.19 -0.25
N GLY A 16 25.09 9.58 0.57
CA GLY A 16 25.00 8.16 0.93
C GLY A 16 23.76 7.82 1.77
N LEU A 17 23.39 8.68 2.71
CA LEU A 17 22.17 8.53 3.51
C LEU A 17 20.90 8.61 2.66
N GLY A 18 20.85 9.54 1.71
CA GLY A 18 19.70 9.66 0.79
C GLY A 18 19.50 8.40 -0.07
N LEU A 19 20.60 7.84 -0.58
CA LEU A 19 20.59 6.58 -1.34
C LEU A 19 20.16 5.38 -0.50
N PHE A 20 20.60 5.31 0.76
CA PHE A 20 20.21 4.23 1.67
C PHE A 20 18.73 4.27 2.05
N VAL A 21 18.17 5.45 2.30
CA VAL A 21 16.73 5.63 2.57
C VAL A 21 15.89 5.24 1.36
N ALA A 22 16.29 5.68 0.15
CA ALA A 22 15.60 5.29 -1.08
C ALA A 22 15.64 3.76 -1.32
N TRP A 23 16.76 3.11 -0.99
CA TRP A 23 16.89 1.66 -1.08
C TRP A 23 15.93 0.93 -0.13
N GLN A 24 15.79 1.39 1.13
CA GLN A 24 14.87 0.79 2.12
C GLN A 24 13.41 0.82 1.67
N VAL A 25 12.97 1.90 1.00
CA VAL A 25 11.60 2.04 0.48
C VAL A 25 11.34 1.06 -0.68
N ILE A 26 12.33 0.82 -1.54
CA ILE A 26 12.20 -0.13 -2.65
C ILE A 26 12.25 -1.58 -2.15
N SER A 27 13.06 -1.86 -1.12
CA SER A 27 13.21 -3.22 -0.57
C SER A 27 12.06 -3.67 0.33
N ASN A 28 11.21 -2.76 0.79
CA ASN A 28 10.01 -3.05 1.59
C ASN A 28 8.75 -2.64 0.80
N PRO A 29 8.44 -3.31 -0.33
CA PRO A 29 7.16 -3.08 -0.98
C PRO A 29 6.05 -3.41 0.02
N LEU A 30 5.07 -2.50 0.14
CA LEU A 30 3.82 -2.79 0.85
C LEU A 30 3.35 -4.19 0.44
N PRO A 31 2.93 -5.05 1.39
CA PRO A 31 2.49 -6.38 1.06
C PRO A 31 1.30 -6.27 0.11
N THR A 32 1.57 -6.49 -1.19
CA THR A 32 0.52 -6.55 -2.20
C THR A 32 -0.12 -7.91 -2.08
N THR A 33 -1.03 -8.05 -1.11
CA THR A 33 -1.96 -9.17 -1.07
C THR A 33 -2.78 -9.07 -2.34
N LYS A 34 -2.44 -9.90 -3.33
CA LYS A 34 -3.11 -9.91 -4.63
C LYS A 34 -4.60 -10.09 -4.40
N ALA A 35 -5.40 -9.15 -4.90
CA ALA A 35 -6.84 -9.32 -4.99
C ALA A 35 -7.12 -10.64 -5.73
N GLN A 36 -8.00 -11.46 -5.17
CA GLN A 36 -8.36 -12.78 -5.71
C GLN A 36 -8.76 -12.64 -7.18
N SER A 37 -8.01 -13.31 -8.05
CA SER A 37 -8.31 -13.44 -9.48
C SER A 37 -9.53 -14.34 -9.66
N LEU A 38 -10.51 -13.84 -10.41
CA LEU A 38 -11.76 -14.50 -10.77
C LEU A 38 -11.53 -15.88 -11.39
N ALA A 39 -12.06 -16.93 -10.75
CA ALA A 39 -12.34 -18.21 -11.40
C ALA A 39 -13.51 -18.99 -10.78
N GLY A 40 -14.33 -18.40 -9.91
CA GLY A 40 -15.53 -19.10 -9.42
C GLY A 40 -16.11 -18.46 -8.18
N LEU A 41 -17.18 -17.68 -8.38
CA LEU A 41 -18.02 -17.08 -7.35
C LEU A 41 -17.33 -15.96 -6.54
N ALA A 42 -17.97 -14.80 -6.49
CA ALA A 42 -17.62 -13.79 -5.51
C ALA A 42 -17.80 -14.39 -4.10
N PRO A 43 -16.85 -14.18 -3.17
CA PRO A 43 -17.03 -14.64 -1.79
C PRO A 43 -18.28 -14.00 -1.20
N ASP A 44 -19.05 -14.75 -0.41
CA ASP A 44 -20.15 -14.17 0.36
C ASP A 44 -19.54 -13.32 1.49
N ILE A 45 -19.63 -12.00 1.34
CA ILE A 45 -19.09 -11.03 2.28
C ILE A 45 -20.25 -10.38 3.04
N THR A 46 -20.15 -10.32 4.37
CA THR A 46 -21.00 -9.47 5.21
C THR A 46 -20.24 -8.19 5.53
N LEU A 47 -20.79 -7.04 5.14
CA LEU A 47 -20.28 -5.70 5.43
C LEU A 47 -21.11 -5.09 6.54
N THR A 48 -20.47 -4.65 7.62
CA THR A 48 -21.13 -3.81 8.63
C THR A 48 -21.14 -2.37 8.13
N THR A 49 -22.33 -1.84 7.86
CA THR A 49 -22.55 -0.46 7.40
C THR A 49 -23.20 0.38 8.50
N GLN A 50 -23.28 1.69 8.30
CA GLN A 50 -24.00 2.58 9.23
C GLN A 50 -25.51 2.30 9.27
N GLN A 51 -26.06 1.66 8.23
CA GLN A 51 -27.47 1.26 8.17
C GLN A 51 -27.73 -0.17 8.70
N GLY A 52 -26.69 -0.90 9.11
CA GLY A 52 -26.78 -2.28 9.57
C GLY A 52 -25.88 -3.23 8.78
N GLU A 53 -26.12 -4.54 8.93
CA GLU A 53 -25.38 -5.56 8.19
C GLU A 53 -25.87 -5.64 6.73
N TYR A 54 -24.92 -5.78 5.81
CA TYR A 54 -25.17 -5.94 4.38
C TYR A 54 -24.50 -7.20 3.88
N ARG A 55 -25.26 -8.16 3.33
CA ARG A 55 -24.72 -9.43 2.82
C ARG A 55 -24.70 -9.44 1.30
N LEU A 56 -23.55 -9.76 0.72
CA LEU A 56 -23.40 -9.78 -0.74
C LEU A 56 -24.29 -10.85 -1.39
N SER A 57 -24.57 -11.96 -0.70
CA SER A 57 -25.52 -12.99 -1.12
C SER A 57 -26.98 -12.54 -1.21
N GLU A 58 -27.36 -11.38 -0.68
CA GLU A 58 -28.70 -10.81 -0.86
C GLU A 58 -28.85 -10.14 -2.23
N GLN A 59 -27.75 -9.76 -2.87
CA GLN A 59 -27.73 -9.13 -4.21
C GLN A 59 -27.57 -10.15 -5.35
N LYS A 60 -28.04 -11.38 -5.16
CA LYS A 60 -27.94 -12.42 -6.20
C LYS A 60 -28.68 -11.99 -7.47
N GLY A 61 -27.97 -12.05 -8.60
CA GLY A 61 -28.52 -11.69 -9.91
C GLY A 61 -28.26 -10.24 -10.32
N GLU A 62 -27.74 -9.41 -9.41
CA GLU A 62 -27.33 -8.04 -9.71
C GLU A 62 -25.80 -7.91 -9.84
N THR A 63 -25.36 -6.99 -10.69
CA THR A 63 -23.93 -6.66 -10.81
C THR A 63 -23.56 -5.65 -9.73
N VAL A 64 -22.76 -6.08 -8.76
CA VAL A 64 -22.31 -5.22 -7.65
C VAL A 64 -20.84 -4.85 -7.83
N ALA A 65 -20.53 -3.56 -7.72
CA ALA A 65 -19.16 -3.05 -7.69
C ALA A 65 -18.77 -2.67 -6.24
N LEU A 66 -17.72 -3.28 -5.70
CA LEU A 66 -17.20 -2.99 -4.36
C LEU A 66 -15.93 -2.13 -4.47
N PHE A 67 -15.95 -0.95 -3.85
CA PHE A 67 -14.81 -0.05 -3.77
C PHE A 67 -14.29 0.03 -2.34
N PHE A 68 -12.98 -0.14 -2.16
CA PHE A 68 -12.32 -0.06 -0.85
C PHE A 68 -11.47 1.20 -0.79
N ALA A 69 -11.68 2.03 0.23
CA ALA A 69 -10.86 3.20 0.51
C ALA A 69 -10.30 3.07 1.94
N PHE A 70 -9.01 3.35 2.10
CA PHE A 70 -8.34 3.35 3.39
C PHE A 70 -8.07 4.80 3.79
N VAL A 71 -8.58 5.22 4.95
CA VAL A 71 -8.23 6.52 5.53
C VAL A 71 -6.89 6.34 6.23
N GLY A 72 -5.85 6.99 5.70
CA GLY A 72 -4.49 7.02 6.26
C GLY A 72 -4.30 8.15 7.26
#